data_AF-A0A839DXZ8-F1
#
_entry.id   AF-A0A839DXZ8-F1
#
_cell.length_a   1.000
_cell.length_b   1.000
_cell.length_c   1.000
_cell.angle_alpha   90.00
_cell.angle_beta   90.00
_cell.angle_gamma   90.00
#
_symmetry.space_group_name_H-M   'P 1'
#
loop_
_entity.id
_entity.type
_entity.pdbx_description
1 polymer ?
#
loop_
_entity_poly.entity_id
_entity_poly.type
_entity_poly.pdbx_seq_one_letter_code
_entity_poly.pdbx_strand_id
1 'polypeptide(L)'
;MVDTLDRLLDQYGPEPKAVVWEHNTHVGDARATDMSAAGMVSTGQLVRERHADDGVLLIGSATHRGSVIASDSWNGPVRRMPVPPARPGSLETLLHEARDGADALFVFPTDQEDRNGWLRQVLDHRAVGVIFQPDVERWGNYVPTVPGRRYDALLYCDRTTALSPLHPVERADTEPEAFPSGD
;
A
#
# COMPACT_ATOMS: atom_id res chain seq x y z
N MET A 1 -4.75 14.66 -6.36
CA MET A 1 -5.21 13.28 -6.58
C MET A 1 -6.67 13.14 -6.20
N VAL A 2 -7.05 13.35 -4.93
CA VAL A 2 -8.46 13.27 -4.52
C VAL A 2 -9.35 14.27 -5.25
N ASP A 3 -8.93 15.53 -5.41
CA ASP A 3 -9.72 16.50 -6.21
C ASP A 3 -9.93 16.06 -7.68
N THR A 4 -9.02 15.24 -8.22
CA THR A 4 -9.19 14.64 -9.56
C THR A 4 -10.21 13.51 -9.52
N LEU A 5 -10.18 12.67 -8.47
CA LEU A 5 -11.20 11.66 -8.25
C LEU A 5 -12.59 12.30 -8.16
N ASP A 6 -12.76 13.34 -7.35
CA ASP A 6 -14.04 14.03 -7.17
C ASP A 6 -14.61 14.52 -8.51
N ARG A 7 -13.77 15.19 -9.32
CA ARG A 7 -14.15 15.64 -10.68
C ARG A 7 -14.53 14.50 -11.62
N LEU A 8 -13.88 13.34 -11.49
CA LEU A 8 -14.23 12.17 -12.29
C LEU A 8 -15.56 11.59 -11.84
N LEU A 9 -15.80 11.47 -10.53
CA LEU A 9 -17.08 11.01 -10.00
C LEU A 9 -18.24 11.89 -10.52
N ASP A 10 -18.10 13.22 -10.43
CA ASP A 10 -19.07 14.18 -10.97
C ASP A 10 -19.36 13.96 -12.48
N GLN A 11 -18.32 13.66 -13.26
CA GLN A 11 -18.42 13.46 -14.71
C GLN A 11 -19.14 12.15 -15.08
N TYR A 12 -19.03 11.09 -14.27
CA TYR A 12 -19.60 9.77 -14.57
C TYR A 12 -21.06 9.59 -14.13
N GLY A 13 -21.70 10.63 -13.58
CA GLY A 13 -23.14 10.65 -13.30
C GLY A 13 -23.48 10.53 -11.81
N PRO A 14 -24.75 10.22 -11.46
CA PRO A 14 -25.25 10.34 -10.09
C PRO A 14 -24.81 9.23 -9.12
N GLU A 15 -24.42 8.06 -9.61
CA GLU A 15 -23.97 6.92 -8.78
C GLU A 15 -22.69 6.28 -9.35
N PRO A 16 -21.60 7.06 -9.49
CA PRO A 16 -20.37 6.58 -10.07
C PRO A 16 -19.67 5.60 -9.12
N LYS A 17 -18.97 4.61 -9.67
CA LYS A 17 -18.08 3.73 -8.90
C LYS A 17 -16.66 3.93 -9.39
N ALA A 18 -15.71 3.99 -8.45
CA ALA A 18 -14.30 4.14 -8.75
C ALA A 18 -13.45 3.13 -7.98
N VAL A 19 -12.32 2.77 -8.58
CA VAL A 19 -11.24 2.02 -7.93
C VAL A 19 -9.99 2.88 -8.03
N VAL A 20 -9.43 3.23 -6.87
CA VAL A 20 -8.18 3.96 -6.78
C VAL A 20 -7.07 2.98 -6.43
N TRP A 21 -6.10 2.82 -7.33
CA TRP A 21 -4.98 1.91 -7.15
C TRP A 21 -3.73 2.68 -6.75
N GLU A 22 -3.29 2.53 -5.51
CA GLU A 22 -2.13 3.23 -4.97
C GLU A 22 -1.35 2.35 -3.98
N HIS A 23 -0.14 2.79 -3.64
CA HIS A 23 0.66 2.12 -2.61
C HIS A 23 -0.02 2.19 -1.23
N ASN A 24 0.26 1.22 -0.35
CA ASN A 24 -0.29 1.11 1.01
C ASN A 24 -0.18 2.40 1.85
N THR A 25 0.87 3.19 1.62
CA THR A 25 1.12 4.47 2.30
C THR A 25 0.15 5.58 1.86
N HIS A 26 -0.48 5.44 0.70
CA HIS A 26 -1.46 6.40 0.18
C HIS A 26 -2.90 5.90 0.31
N VAL A 27 -3.17 4.60 0.09
CA VAL A 27 -4.54 4.06 0.18
C VAL A 27 -5.01 3.78 1.61
N GLY A 28 -4.09 3.49 2.55
CA GLY A 28 -4.47 3.29 3.95
C GLY A 28 -4.78 4.61 4.66
N ASP A 29 -5.63 4.59 5.68
CA ASP A 29 -5.94 5.78 6.49
C ASP A 29 -4.73 6.21 7.34
N ALA A 30 -4.13 7.37 7.03
CA ALA A 30 -2.91 7.87 7.70
C ALA A 30 -3.10 8.18 9.18
N ARG A 31 -4.34 8.36 9.66
CA ARG A 31 -4.64 8.56 11.10
C ARG A 31 -4.38 7.31 11.93
N ALA A 32 -4.24 6.15 11.27
CA ALA A 32 -3.90 4.89 11.89
C ALA A 32 -2.39 4.59 11.86
N THR A 33 -1.55 5.58 11.49
CA THR A 33 -0.09 5.49 11.46
C THR A 33 0.57 6.72 12.10
N ASP A 34 1.89 6.69 12.22
CA ASP A 34 2.73 7.81 12.66
C ASP A 34 2.76 8.98 11.66
N MET A 35 2.28 8.78 10.42
CA MET A 35 2.17 9.82 9.41
C MET A 35 1.32 11.01 9.87
N SER A 36 0.26 10.72 10.62
CA SER A 36 -0.61 11.76 11.20
C SER A 36 0.12 12.69 12.18
N ALA A 37 1.04 12.15 12.98
CA ALA A 37 1.87 12.95 13.90
C ALA A 37 2.86 13.86 13.14
N ALA A 38 3.25 13.47 11.93
CA ALA A 38 4.06 14.28 11.02
C ALA A 38 3.23 15.27 10.18
N GLY A 39 1.92 15.40 10.42
CA GLY A 39 1.03 16.28 9.67
C GLY A 39 0.77 15.82 8.23
N MET A 40 1.09 14.57 7.91
CA MET A 40 0.83 13.98 6.60
C MET A 40 -0.58 13.42 6.53
N VAL A 41 -1.18 13.51 5.34
CA VAL A 41 -2.48 12.91 5.01
C VAL A 41 -2.29 11.90 3.89
N SER A 42 -3.19 10.92 3.82
CA SER A 42 -3.22 9.93 2.74
C SER A 42 -4.47 10.09 1.87
N THR A 43 -4.41 9.61 0.63
CA THR A 43 -5.57 9.54 -0.27
C THR A 43 -6.73 8.81 0.41
N GLY A 44 -6.46 7.67 1.06
CA GLY A 44 -7.48 6.89 1.77
C GLY A 44 -8.17 7.65 2.91
N GLN A 45 -7.40 8.42 3.69
CA GLN A 45 -7.98 9.30 4.71
C GLN A 45 -8.92 10.33 4.08
N LEU A 46 -8.43 11.07 3.08
CA LEU A 46 -9.18 12.16 2.45
C LEU A 46 -10.45 11.65 1.76
N VAL A 47 -10.38 10.50 1.08
CA VAL A 47 -11.55 9.88 0.44
C VAL A 47 -12.57 9.45 1.51
N ARG A 48 -12.14 8.84 2.62
CA ARG A 48 -13.05 8.54 3.73
C ARG A 48 -13.67 9.80 4.33
N GLU A 49 -12.91 10.89 4.46
CA GLU A 49 -13.44 12.14 5.03
C GLU A 49 -14.46 12.83 4.11
N ARG A 50 -14.29 12.72 2.78
CA ARG A 50 -15.18 13.35 1.80
C ARG A 50 -16.38 12.49 1.39
N HIS A 51 -16.24 11.17 1.42
CA HIS A 51 -17.19 10.22 0.82
C HIS A 51 -17.65 9.12 1.79
N ALA A 52 -17.55 9.31 3.11
CA ALA A 52 -17.91 8.27 4.09
C ALA A 52 -19.31 7.68 3.85
N ASP A 53 -20.28 8.54 3.56
CA ASP A 53 -21.69 8.17 3.36
C ASP A 53 -21.93 7.41 2.04
N ASP A 54 -20.97 7.47 1.10
CA ASP A 54 -21.03 6.82 -0.21
C ASP A 54 -20.50 5.37 -0.19
N GLY A 55 -19.95 4.91 0.94
CA GLY A 55 -19.44 3.55 1.11
C GLY A 55 -18.00 3.36 0.60
N VAL A 56 -17.03 3.92 1.32
CA VAL A 56 -15.59 3.80 1.01
C VAL A 56 -15.00 2.53 1.64
N LEU A 57 -14.26 1.75 0.84
CA LEU A 57 -13.48 0.59 1.31
C LEU A 57 -12.00 0.80 1.05
N LEU A 58 -11.18 0.73 2.11
CA LEU A 58 -9.72 0.78 2.01
C LEU A 58 -9.14 -0.64 2.07
N ILE A 59 -8.55 -1.12 0.98
CA ILE A 59 -7.98 -2.47 0.90
C ILE A 59 -6.46 -2.34 0.87
N GLY A 60 -5.80 -2.89 1.89
CA GLY A 60 -4.34 -2.96 1.94
C GLY A 60 -3.80 -4.28 1.39
N SER A 61 -2.50 -4.32 1.15
CA SER A 61 -1.78 -5.55 0.78
C SER A 61 -0.67 -5.88 1.78
N ALA A 62 -0.34 -7.15 1.97
CA ALA A 62 0.76 -7.60 2.83
C ALA A 62 1.48 -8.81 2.23
N THR A 63 2.78 -8.95 2.50
CA THR A 63 3.56 -10.11 2.07
C THR A 63 4.67 -10.46 3.06
N HIS A 64 4.84 -11.74 3.36
CA HIS A 64 5.84 -12.18 4.33
C HIS A 64 7.24 -12.32 3.70
N ARG A 65 7.37 -12.83 2.48
CA ARG A 65 8.66 -12.99 1.78
C ARG A 65 8.48 -12.98 0.27
N GLY A 66 9.57 -12.99 -0.49
CA GLY A 66 9.47 -13.16 -1.94
C GLY A 66 10.51 -12.42 -2.74
N SER A 67 10.06 -11.76 -3.80
CA SER A 67 10.88 -10.86 -4.61
C SER A 67 10.04 -9.73 -5.17
N VAL A 68 10.67 -8.58 -5.42
CA VAL A 68 10.05 -7.34 -5.91
C VAL A 68 10.89 -6.75 -7.04
N ILE A 69 10.29 -5.87 -7.83
CA ILE A 69 11.03 -4.96 -8.72
C ILE A 69 11.16 -3.62 -8.00
N ALA A 70 12.40 -3.18 -7.76
CA ALA A 70 12.70 -1.89 -7.11
C ALA A 70 14.10 -1.40 -7.52
N SER A 71 14.48 -0.21 -7.06
CA SER A 71 15.86 0.29 -7.17
C SER A 71 16.53 0.38 -5.80
N ASP A 72 17.86 0.41 -5.78
CA ASP A 72 18.65 0.57 -4.55
C ASP A 72 18.90 2.06 -4.22
N SER A 73 18.54 2.95 -5.15
CA SER A 73 18.79 4.38 -5.11
C SER A 73 17.85 5.15 -6.04
N TRP A 74 17.69 6.46 -5.81
CA TRP A 74 16.96 7.32 -6.74
C TRP A 74 17.66 7.36 -8.10
N ASN A 75 16.88 7.26 -9.17
CA ASN A 75 17.38 7.16 -10.57
C ASN A 75 18.32 5.96 -10.81
N GLY A 76 18.38 5.01 -9.88
CA GLY A 76 19.12 3.77 -10.06
C GLY A 76 18.41 2.83 -11.04
N PRO A 77 19.11 1.79 -11.51
CA PRO A 77 18.51 0.81 -12.39
C PRO A 77 17.39 0.05 -11.66
N VAL A 78 16.39 -0.37 -12.43
CA VAL A 78 15.35 -1.29 -11.98
C VAL A 78 15.97 -2.67 -11.78
N ARG A 79 15.80 -3.27 -10.60
CA ARG A 79 16.35 -4.58 -10.25
C ARG A 79 15.27 -5.49 -9.69
N ARG A 80 15.41 -6.79 -9.97
CA ARG A 80 14.73 -7.82 -9.20
C ARG A 80 15.47 -8.02 -7.88
N MET A 81 14.79 -7.77 -6.77
CA MET A 81 15.37 -7.82 -5.43
C MET A 81 14.66 -8.87 -4.58
N PRO A 82 15.38 -9.59 -3.71
CA PRO A 82 14.75 -10.50 -2.75
C PRO A 82 14.03 -9.69 -1.68
N VAL A 83 12.82 -10.12 -1.32
CA VAL A 83 12.13 -9.67 -0.11
C VAL A 83 12.40 -10.71 0.97
N PRO A 84 13.22 -10.41 2.00
CA PRO A 84 13.53 -11.35 3.06
C PRO A 84 12.26 -11.71 3.86
N PRO A 85 12.30 -12.76 4.70
CA PRO A 85 11.24 -13.02 5.67
C PRO A 85 10.93 -11.77 6.51
N ALA A 86 9.65 -11.58 6.84
CA ALA A 86 9.23 -10.45 7.64
C ALA A 86 9.81 -10.51 9.05
N ARG A 87 9.97 -9.33 9.65
CA ARG A 87 10.56 -9.20 10.97
C ARG A 87 9.62 -9.85 12.02
N PRO A 88 10.16 -10.60 12.99
CA PRO A 88 9.38 -11.09 14.13
C PRO A 88 8.57 -9.97 14.81
N GLY A 89 7.30 -10.25 15.07
CA GLY A 89 6.35 -9.31 15.66
C GLY A 89 5.75 -8.29 14.69
N SER A 90 6.07 -8.34 13.39
CA SER A 90 5.36 -7.55 12.38
C SER A 90 3.99 -8.13 12.07
N LEU A 91 3.14 -7.32 11.44
CA LEU A 91 1.85 -7.77 10.94
C LEU A 91 2.01 -8.97 9.99
N GLU A 92 2.96 -8.93 9.08
CA GLU A 92 3.21 -10.02 8.12
C GLU A 92 3.57 -11.34 8.79
N THR A 93 4.40 -11.32 9.85
CA THR A 93 4.71 -12.54 10.61
C THR A 93 3.47 -13.09 11.31
N LEU A 94 2.65 -12.22 11.91
CA LEU A 94 1.38 -12.63 12.52
C LEU A 94 0.45 -13.30 11.50
N LEU A 95 0.35 -12.75 10.29
CA LEU A 95 -0.50 -13.31 9.23
C LEU A 95 0.07 -14.62 8.68
N HIS A 96 1.40 -14.71 8.52
CA HIS A 96 2.10 -15.93 8.12
C HIS A 96 1.79 -17.10 9.05
N GLU A 97 1.93 -16.87 10.35
CA GLU A 97 1.66 -17.87 11.39
C GLU A 97 0.17 -18.24 11.45
N ALA A 98 -0.73 -17.25 11.38
CA ALA A 98 -2.17 -17.47 11.45
C ALA A 98 -2.72 -18.30 10.25
N ARG A 99 -2.02 -18.31 9.12
CA ARG A 99 -2.43 -19.01 7.89
C ARG A 99 -1.51 -20.18 7.52
N ASP A 100 -0.54 -20.53 8.36
CA ASP A 100 0.47 -21.55 8.06
C ASP A 100 1.12 -21.37 6.66
N GLY A 101 1.44 -20.11 6.35
CA GLY A 101 2.03 -19.73 5.06
C GLY A 101 1.10 -19.76 3.85
N ALA A 102 -0.21 -19.87 4.05
CA ALA A 102 -1.19 -19.77 2.96
C ALA A 102 -1.61 -18.33 2.66
N ASP A 103 -1.90 -18.05 1.39
CA ASP A 103 -2.51 -16.79 0.97
C ASP A 103 -3.93 -16.63 1.55
N ALA A 104 -4.34 -15.39 1.80
CA ALA A 104 -5.65 -15.11 2.37
C ALA A 104 -6.14 -13.70 2.02
N LEU A 105 -7.47 -13.54 1.99
CA LEU A 105 -8.12 -12.24 2.11
C LEU A 105 -8.70 -12.13 3.52
N PHE A 106 -8.21 -11.17 4.30
CA PHE A 106 -8.78 -10.84 5.60
C PHE A 106 -9.79 -9.72 5.42
N VAL A 107 -11.08 -10.04 5.57
CA VAL A 107 -12.16 -9.04 5.57
C VAL A 107 -12.46 -8.69 7.01
N PHE A 108 -12.39 -7.40 7.36
CA PHE A 108 -12.62 -6.95 8.73
C PHE A 108 -14.11 -6.71 8.97
N PRO A 109 -14.58 -6.82 10.23
CA PRO A 109 -15.93 -6.37 10.59
C PRO A 109 -16.20 -4.95 10.10
N THR A 110 -17.40 -4.71 9.57
CA THR A 110 -17.83 -3.37 9.12
C THR A 110 -17.85 -2.41 10.30
N ASP A 111 -18.44 -2.83 11.41
CA ASP A 111 -18.49 -2.03 12.63
C ASP A 111 -17.12 -2.04 13.32
N GLN A 112 -16.56 -0.84 13.53
CA GLN A 112 -15.26 -0.69 14.18
C GLN A 112 -15.26 -1.20 15.62
N GLU A 113 -16.43 -1.23 16.28
CA GLU A 113 -16.58 -1.75 17.64
C GLU A 113 -16.35 -3.26 17.73
N ASP A 114 -16.67 -3.99 16.66
CA ASP A 114 -16.49 -5.44 16.58
C ASP A 114 -15.04 -5.84 16.26
N ARG A 115 -14.22 -4.91 15.76
CA ARG A 115 -12.81 -5.15 15.40
C ARG A 115 -11.97 -5.34 16.67
N ASN A 116 -11.62 -6.58 17.02
CA ASN A 116 -10.89 -6.89 18.25
C ASN A 116 -9.52 -7.54 17.99
N GLY A 117 -8.77 -7.79 19.08
CA GLY A 117 -7.45 -8.42 19.01
C GLY A 117 -6.43 -7.61 18.22
N TRP A 118 -5.71 -8.26 17.31
CA TRP A 118 -4.64 -7.65 16.50
C TRP A 118 -5.11 -6.47 15.65
N LEU A 119 -6.41 -6.38 15.33
CA LEU A 119 -6.98 -5.26 14.58
C LEU A 119 -6.91 -3.92 15.34
N ARG A 120 -6.85 -3.96 16.68
CA ARG A 120 -6.72 -2.76 17.54
C ARG A 120 -5.31 -2.51 18.04
N GLN A 121 -4.38 -3.43 17.79
CA GLN A 121 -3.00 -3.30 18.23
C GLN A 121 -2.20 -2.43 17.26
N VAL A 122 -1.20 -1.74 17.79
CA VAL A 122 -0.16 -1.12 16.97
C VAL A 122 0.82 -2.22 16.57
N LEU A 123 0.90 -2.50 15.28
CA LEU A 123 1.81 -3.47 14.68
C LEU A 123 2.66 -2.77 13.63
N ASP A 124 3.93 -3.17 13.55
CA ASP A 124 4.81 -2.78 12.46
C ASP A 124 4.29 -3.42 11.16
N HIS A 125 3.97 -2.61 10.16
CA HIS A 125 3.46 -3.05 8.85
C HIS A 125 4.48 -2.73 7.75
N ARG A 126 4.88 -3.73 6.95
CA ARG A 126 5.93 -3.57 5.95
C ARG A 126 5.48 -2.64 4.82
N ALA A 127 6.36 -1.71 4.45
CA ALA A 127 6.17 -0.77 3.34
C ALA A 127 7.42 -0.78 2.43
N VAL A 128 7.37 -1.56 1.34
CA VAL A 128 8.42 -1.60 0.33
C VAL A 128 8.08 -0.60 -0.78
N GLY A 129 8.85 0.49 -0.87
CA GLY A 129 8.68 1.51 -1.89
C GLY A 129 9.47 1.24 -3.18
N VAL A 130 9.54 2.27 -4.03
CA VAL A 130 10.34 2.25 -5.27
C VAL A 130 11.84 2.11 -5.02
N ILE A 131 12.30 2.58 -3.85
CA ILE A 131 13.64 2.32 -3.34
C ILE A 131 13.53 1.24 -2.26
N PHE A 132 14.36 0.22 -2.40
CA PHE A 132 14.39 -0.91 -1.49
C PHE A 132 15.82 -1.41 -1.30
N GLN A 133 16.22 -1.54 -0.05
CA GLN A 133 17.53 -2.06 0.34
C GLN A 133 17.31 -3.28 1.24
N PRO A 134 17.32 -4.52 0.69
CA PRO A 134 17.00 -5.73 1.43
C PRO A 134 17.84 -5.92 2.71
N ASP A 135 19.12 -5.54 2.66
CA ASP A 135 20.08 -5.77 3.75
C ASP A 135 19.79 -4.91 5.00
N VAL A 136 19.07 -3.80 4.84
CA VAL A 136 18.75 -2.86 5.93
C VAL A 136 17.25 -2.64 6.12
N GLU A 137 16.40 -3.38 5.38
CA GLU A 137 14.94 -3.30 5.44
C GLU A 137 14.41 -3.26 6.87
N ARG A 138 14.97 -4.10 7.74
CA ARG A 138 14.52 -4.31 9.11
C ARG A 138 14.50 -3.03 9.96
N TRP A 139 15.21 -1.99 9.51
CA TRP A 139 15.34 -0.71 10.20
C TRP A 139 14.49 0.42 9.63
N GLY A 140 13.98 0.31 8.39
CA GLY A 140 13.42 1.48 7.67
C GLY A 140 12.14 1.24 6.88
N ASN A 141 11.73 0.00 6.65
CA ASN A 141 10.57 -0.31 5.79
C ASN A 141 9.36 -0.80 6.58
N TYR A 142 9.18 -0.36 7.83
CA TYR A 142 8.03 -0.75 8.65
C TYR A 142 7.36 0.50 9.20
N VAL A 143 6.05 0.60 8.97
CA VAL A 143 5.20 1.72 9.40
C VAL A 143 4.34 1.23 10.57
N PRO A 144 4.46 1.83 11.76
CA PRO A 144 3.57 1.55 12.88
C PRO A 144 2.11 1.77 12.47
N THR A 145 1.27 0.75 12.67
CA THR A 145 -0.08 0.70 12.09
C THR A 145 -1.07 0.10 13.06
N VAL A 146 -2.27 0.67 13.14
CA VAL A 146 -3.45 -0.01 13.70
C VAL A 146 -4.28 -0.61 12.55
N PRO A 147 -4.19 -1.92 12.25
CA PRO A 147 -4.71 -2.48 10.99
C PRO A 147 -6.21 -2.26 10.82
N GLY A 148 -6.99 -2.48 11.88
CA GLY A 148 -8.43 -2.29 11.90
C GLY A 148 -8.88 -0.83 11.90
N ARG A 149 -7.97 0.15 11.90
CA ARG A 149 -8.30 1.55 11.61
C ARG A 149 -7.78 1.97 10.22
N ARG A 150 -6.65 1.40 9.80
CA ARG A 150 -5.99 1.73 8.53
C ARG A 150 -6.72 1.17 7.31
N TYR A 151 -7.32 -0.02 7.42
CA TYR A 151 -7.93 -0.76 6.31
C TYR A 151 -9.30 -1.35 6.70
N ASP A 152 -10.05 -1.81 5.71
CA ASP A 152 -11.29 -2.59 5.83
C ASP A 152 -11.10 -4.05 5.39
N ALA A 153 -10.11 -4.29 4.54
CA ALA A 153 -9.64 -5.61 4.22
C ALA A 153 -8.14 -5.60 3.93
N LEU A 154 -7.51 -6.77 4.04
CA LEU A 154 -6.10 -6.95 3.74
C LEU A 154 -5.91 -8.17 2.84
N LEU A 155 -5.37 -7.93 1.64
CA LEU A 155 -4.92 -8.97 0.73
C LEU A 155 -3.54 -9.46 1.16
N TYR A 156 -3.44 -10.71 1.58
CA TYR A 156 -2.20 -11.32 2.03
C TYR A 156 -1.70 -12.36 1.04
N CYS A 157 -0.51 -12.13 0.51
CA CYS A 157 0.23 -13.11 -0.30
C CYS A 157 1.50 -13.51 0.46
N ASP A 158 1.56 -14.76 0.92
CA ASP A 158 2.64 -15.24 1.78
C ASP A 158 4.01 -15.10 1.11
N ARG A 159 4.06 -15.49 -0.16
CA ARG A 159 5.24 -15.38 -1.01
C ARG A 159 4.91 -14.66 -2.31
N THR A 160 5.53 -13.50 -2.53
CA THR A 160 5.43 -12.76 -3.79
C THR A 160 6.53 -13.13 -4.78
N THR A 161 6.26 -12.91 -6.06
CA THR A 161 7.25 -12.93 -7.14
C THR A 161 7.34 -11.54 -7.75
N ALA A 162 8.56 -11.14 -8.14
CA ALA A 162 8.77 -9.87 -8.78
C ALA A 162 7.98 -9.82 -10.10
N LEU A 163 7.32 -8.69 -10.35
CA LEU A 163 6.56 -8.48 -11.58
C LEU A 163 7.48 -8.60 -12.81
N SER A 164 6.93 -9.14 -13.88
CA SER A 164 7.55 -9.08 -15.21
C SER A 164 7.06 -7.82 -15.91
N PRO A 165 7.94 -6.84 -16.22
CA PRO A 165 7.54 -5.67 -16.99
C PRO A 165 6.92 -6.07 -18.34
N LEU A 166 5.82 -5.41 -18.73
CA LEU A 166 5.18 -5.63 -20.03
C LEU A 166 6.06 -5.17 -21.20
N HIS A 167 6.87 -4.14 -20.96
CA HIS A 167 7.86 -3.62 -21.89
C HIS A 167 9.26 -3.74 -21.26
N PRO A 168 10.32 -3.94 -22.06
CA PRO A 168 11.68 -3.85 -21.55
C PRO A 168 11.88 -2.54 -20.80
N VAL A 169 12.50 -2.58 -19.63
CA VAL A 169 12.89 -1.35 -18.92
C VAL A 169 13.87 -0.63 -19.83
N GLU A 170 13.44 0.47 -20.42
CA GLU A 170 14.30 1.32 -21.25
C GLU A 170 15.49 1.76 -20.38
N ARG A 171 16.70 1.66 -20.95
CA ARG A 171 17.86 2.27 -20.30
C ARG A 171 17.64 3.77 -20.29
N ALA A 172 17.91 4.42 -19.17
CA ALA A 172 17.85 5.87 -19.00
C ALA A 172 18.96 6.61 -19.80
N ASP A 173 19.29 6.13 -21.00
CA ASP A 173 20.28 6.75 -21.89
C ASP A 173 19.65 7.83 -22.78
N THR A 174 18.31 7.97 -22.75
CA THR A 174 17.58 9.03 -23.45
C THR A 174 16.53 9.63 -22.54
N GLU A 175 16.71 10.90 -22.20
CA GLU A 175 15.67 11.76 -21.63
C GLU A 175 14.47 11.75 -22.60
N PRO A 176 13.26 11.34 -22.18
CA PRO A 176 12.09 11.48 -23.03
C PRO A 176 11.81 12.98 -23.21
N GLU A 177 11.78 13.45 -24.47
CA GLU A 177 11.31 14.81 -24.78
C GLU A 177 9.90 15.00 -24.18
N ALA A 178 9.75 16.01 -23.33
CA ALA A 178 8.45 16.37 -22.77
C ALA A 178 7.55 16.93 -23.89
N PHE A 179 6.69 16.07 -24.45
CA PHE A 179 5.61 16.46 -25.35
C PHE A 179 4.27 16.52 -24.58
N PRO A 180 3.37 17.48 -24.88
CA PRO A 180 3.39 18.37 -26.04
C PRO A 180 3.92 19.78 -25.76
N SER A 181 4.84 20.24 -26.60
CA SER A 181 4.94 21.65 -26.94
C SER A 181 3.68 22.01 -27.73
N GLY A 182 2.85 22.90 -27.18
CA GLY A 182 1.70 23.43 -27.90
C GLY A 182 2.16 24.38 -29.00
N ASP A 183 1.96 23.96 -30.25
CA ASP A 183 1.73 24.86 -31.39
C ASP A 183 0.23 24.89 -31.70
#